data_AF-A0A9P7FS70-F1
#
_entry.id   AF-A0A9P7FS70-F1
#
_cell.length_a   1.000
_cell.length_b   1.000
_cell.length_c   1.000
_cell.angle_alpha   90.00
_cell.angle_beta   90.00
_cell.angle_gamma   90.00
#
_symmetry.space_group_name_H-M   'P 1'
#
loop_
_entity.id
_entity.type
_entity.pdbx_description
1 polymer ?
#
loop_
_entity_poly.entity_id
_entity_poly.type
_entity_poly.pdbx_seq_one_letter_code
_entity_poly.pdbx_strand_id
1 'polypeptide(L)'
;MPEATFRAVWFAYVNLQDFRGDMCCQRCGPSPQDVIWDGVTVGFNGKHLLPSLHPPTISDDGAPLRANNYIGKQQILQDAKLRRDLRRVVQRGKGKGKRRDAVVSDDDEDSEPIVDKSDAAIKAEVERLKLIPDVFVRLSRINEGLGLLFMEHFGLSAEAVAPKVYKKLFLQ
;
A
#
# COMPACT_ATOMS: atom_id res chain seq x y z
N MET A 1 19.27 -26.89 17.35
CA MET A 1 20.10 -27.52 16.30
C MET A 1 21.50 -26.93 16.41
N PRO A 2 22.58 -27.73 16.51
CA PRO A 2 23.95 -27.21 16.55
C PRO A 2 24.31 -26.44 15.27
N GLU A 3 25.14 -25.39 15.38
CA GLU A 3 25.53 -24.52 14.25
C GLU A 3 26.17 -25.31 13.10
N ALA A 4 27.01 -26.29 13.43
CA ALA A 4 27.65 -27.17 12.45
C ALA A 4 26.63 -27.95 11.62
N THR A 5 25.56 -28.44 12.25
CA THR A 5 24.47 -29.15 11.59
C THR A 5 23.67 -28.22 10.68
N PHE A 6 23.35 -27.01 11.17
CA PHE A 6 22.66 -26.01 10.35
C PHE A 6 23.48 -25.64 9.10
N ARG A 7 24.78 -25.36 9.26
CA ARG A 7 25.67 -25.05 8.14
C ARG A 7 25.77 -26.19 7.13
N ALA A 8 25.92 -27.43 7.60
CA ALA A 8 25.99 -28.60 6.73
C ALA A 8 24.70 -28.77 5.90
N VAL A 9 23.54 -28.65 6.55
CA VAL A 9 22.23 -28.73 5.87
C VAL A 9 22.04 -27.56 4.91
N TRP A 10 22.42 -26.35 5.30
CA TRP A 10 22.33 -25.16 4.44
C TRP A 10 23.19 -25.28 3.19
N PHE A 11 24.47 -25.65 3.33
CA PHE A 11 25.35 -25.80 2.17
C PHE A 11 24.95 -26.99 1.30
N ALA A 12 24.42 -28.08 1.87
CA ALA A 12 23.83 -29.15 1.08
C ALA A 12 22.59 -28.68 0.29
N TYR A 13 21.71 -27.91 0.92
CA TYR A 13 20.54 -27.31 0.27
C TYR A 13 20.93 -26.35 -0.86
N VAL A 14 21.86 -25.42 -0.60
CA VAL A 14 22.36 -24.48 -1.61
C VAL A 14 23.06 -25.20 -2.78
N ASN A 15 23.83 -26.26 -2.49
CA ASN A 15 24.48 -27.06 -3.54
C ASN A 15 23.47 -27.88 -4.38
N LEU A 16 22.37 -28.32 -3.78
CA LEU A 16 21.27 -28.99 -4.50
C LEU A 16 20.48 -28.01 -5.37
N GLN A 17 20.44 -26.74 -4.99
CA GLN A 17 19.89 -25.68 -5.82
C GLN A 17 20.88 -25.33 -6.93
N ASP A 18 20.93 -26.18 -7.95
CA ASP A 18 21.67 -25.87 -9.17
C ASP A 18 20.96 -24.77 -9.96
N PHE A 19 21.26 -23.51 -9.61
CA PHE A 19 20.74 -22.32 -10.29
C PHE A 19 21.40 -22.08 -11.66
N ARG A 20 22.23 -23.00 -12.15
CA ARG A 20 22.94 -22.88 -13.43
C ARG A 20 22.06 -23.20 -14.66
N GLY A 21 20.76 -23.42 -14.47
CA GLY A 21 19.77 -23.59 -15.54
C GLY A 21 19.00 -22.31 -15.86
N ASP A 22 18.28 -22.33 -16.98
CA ASP A 22 17.37 -21.26 -17.47
C ASP A 22 16.11 -21.06 -16.59
N MET A 23 16.05 -21.69 -15.41
CA MET A 23 14.90 -21.71 -14.49
C MET A 23 13.58 -21.98 -15.23
N CYS A 24 13.64 -22.77 -16.31
CA CYS A 24 12.46 -23.17 -17.06
C CYS A 24 11.82 -24.39 -16.41
N CYS A 25 10.59 -24.24 -15.93
CA CYS A 25 9.80 -25.38 -15.53
C CYS A 25 9.44 -26.19 -16.79
N GLN A 26 9.80 -27.48 -16.83
CA GLN A 26 9.51 -28.36 -17.98
C GLN A 26 8.01 -28.56 -18.25
N ARG A 27 7.13 -28.21 -17.30
CA ARG A 27 5.67 -28.19 -17.48
C ARG A 27 5.09 -26.80 -17.75
N CYS A 28 5.76 -25.75 -17.25
CA CYS A 28 5.18 -24.42 -17.09
C CYS A 28 5.84 -23.37 -18.00
N GLY A 29 6.97 -23.68 -18.62
CA GLY A 29 7.77 -22.73 -19.40
C GLY A 29 8.74 -21.91 -18.53
N PRO A 30 9.29 -20.81 -19.07
CA PRO A 30 10.26 -19.98 -18.37
C PRO A 30 9.69 -19.41 -17.07
N SER A 31 10.57 -19.24 -16.08
CA SER A 31 10.21 -18.59 -14.81
C SER A 31 9.49 -17.25 -15.04
N PRO A 32 8.56 -16.86 -14.15
CA PRO A 32 7.86 -15.59 -14.26
C PRO A 32 8.86 -14.43 -14.34
N GLN A 33 8.52 -13.39 -15.10
CA GLN A 33 9.36 -12.22 -15.36
C GLN A 33 9.90 -11.58 -14.07
N ASP A 34 9.14 -11.71 -12.99
CA ASP A 34 9.48 -11.29 -11.64
C ASP A 34 9.55 -12.51 -10.70
N VAL A 35 10.76 -12.99 -10.42
CA VAL A 35 11.02 -13.94 -9.34
C VAL A 35 11.34 -13.13 -8.08
N ILE A 36 10.43 -13.13 -7.11
CA ILE A 36 10.68 -12.53 -5.79
C ILE A 36 11.50 -13.52 -4.98
N TRP A 37 12.78 -13.23 -4.81
CA TRP A 37 13.64 -13.93 -3.86
C TRP A 37 13.54 -13.22 -2.52
N ASP A 38 12.86 -13.82 -1.56
CA ASP A 38 13.02 -13.42 -0.16
C ASP A 38 14.37 -13.96 0.32
N GLY A 39 15.43 -13.20 0.06
CA GLY A 39 16.78 -13.56 0.44
C GLY A 39 16.96 -13.44 1.94
N VAL A 40 17.40 -14.52 2.59
CA VAL A 40 17.96 -14.42 3.95
C VAL A 40 19.29 -13.70 3.83
N THR A 41 19.35 -12.45 4.30
CA THR A 41 20.60 -11.71 4.42
C THR A 41 21.30 -12.11 5.71
N VAL A 42 22.34 -12.93 5.61
CA VAL A 42 23.24 -13.20 6.72
C VAL A 42 24.24 -12.05 6.79
N GLY A 43 24.03 -11.13 7.73
CA GLY A 43 24.96 -10.04 8.00
C GLY A 43 26.17 -10.55 8.78
N PHE A 44 27.36 -10.47 8.20
CA PHE A 44 28.61 -10.64 8.95
C PHE A 44 28.91 -9.34 9.71
N ASN A 45 29.35 -9.44 10.96
CA ASN A 45 29.89 -8.29 11.68
C ASN A 45 31.08 -7.73 10.88
N GLY A 46 31.20 -6.40 10.76
CA GLY A 46 32.22 -5.74 9.93
C GLY A 46 33.66 -6.20 10.21
N LYS A 47 33.96 -6.69 11.42
CA LYS A 47 35.26 -7.30 11.76
C LYS A 47 35.57 -8.63 11.04
N HIS A 48 34.57 -9.27 10.43
CA HIS A 48 34.70 -10.50 9.65
C HIS A 48 34.57 -10.27 8.15
N LEU A 49 34.38 -9.02 7.70
CA LEU A 49 34.44 -8.67 6.30
C LEU A 49 35.91 -8.59 5.86
N LEU A 50 36.32 -9.53 5.01
CA LEU A 50 37.59 -9.44 4.32
C LEU A 50 37.54 -8.28 3.30
N PRO A 51 38.65 -7.55 3.07
CA PRO A 51 38.73 -6.54 2.01
C PRO A 51 38.45 -7.09 0.60
N SER A 52 38.55 -8.41 0.42
CA SER A 52 38.22 -9.10 -0.81
C SER A 52 36.72 -9.37 -1.00
N LEU A 53 35.91 -9.27 0.06
CA LEU A 53 34.46 -9.39 -0.04
C LEU A 53 33.90 -8.11 -0.65
N HIS A 54 33.55 -8.21 -1.92
CA HIS A 54 32.81 -7.17 -2.62
C HIS A 54 31.36 -7.65 -2.72
N PRO A 55 30.36 -6.77 -2.53
CA PRO A 55 28.99 -7.14 -2.83
C PRO A 55 28.91 -7.65 -4.29
N PRO A 56 28.04 -8.63 -4.60
CA PRO A 56 27.79 -9.09 -5.96
C PRO A 56 26.99 -8.03 -6.76
N THR A 57 27.41 -6.78 -6.66
CA THR A 57 26.88 -5.60 -7.36
C THR A 57 27.76 -5.22 -8.54
N ILE A 58 28.69 -6.10 -8.96
CA ILE A 58 29.35 -5.95 -10.25
C ILE A 58 28.30 -6.28 -11.31
N SER A 59 27.71 -5.24 -11.88
CA SER A 59 26.88 -5.36 -13.07
C SER A 59 27.77 -5.85 -14.20
N ASP A 60 27.47 -7.02 -14.75
CA ASP A 60 28.10 -7.50 -15.97
C ASP A 60 27.68 -6.63 -17.18
N ASP A 61 28.56 -6.39 -18.14
CA ASP A 61 28.27 -5.59 -19.34
C ASP A 61 27.18 -6.25 -20.21
N GLY A 62 27.00 -7.57 -20.09
CA GLY A 62 25.92 -8.34 -20.70
C GLY A 62 24.64 -8.45 -19.85
N ALA A 63 24.61 -7.85 -18.65
CA ALA A 63 23.47 -7.98 -17.77
C ALA A 63 22.22 -7.34 -18.40
N PRO A 64 21.05 -8.01 -18.37
CA PRO A 64 19.83 -7.45 -18.94
C PRO A 64 19.45 -6.16 -18.20
N LEU A 65 19.47 -5.04 -18.93
CA LEU A 65 18.97 -3.76 -18.45
C LEU A 65 17.46 -3.85 -18.22
N ARG A 66 17.05 -3.98 -16.96
CA ARG A 66 15.64 -3.89 -16.58
C ARG A 66 15.27 -2.43 -16.41
N ALA A 67 14.23 -1.98 -17.12
CA ALA A 67 13.61 -0.70 -16.80
C ALA A 67 13.21 -0.70 -15.33
N ASN A 68 13.51 0.40 -14.63
CA ASN A 68 13.06 0.58 -13.26
C ASN A 68 11.53 0.71 -13.27
N ASN A 69 10.85 -0.42 -13.13
CA ASN A 69 9.38 -0.52 -13.09
C ASN A 69 8.84 -0.32 -11.68
N TYR A 70 9.65 0.15 -10.72
CA TYR A 70 9.14 0.48 -9.39
C TYR A 70 8.17 1.64 -9.51
N ILE A 71 6.88 1.33 -9.51
CA ILE A 71 5.81 2.32 -9.49
C ILE A 71 5.87 3.01 -8.12
N GLY A 72 6.41 4.23 -8.09
CA GLY A 72 6.36 5.05 -6.89
C GLY A 72 4.91 5.22 -6.42
N LYS A 73 4.64 5.00 -5.13
CA LYS A 73 3.31 5.08 -4.50
C LYS A 73 2.32 4.00 -4.98
N GLN A 74 2.75 2.74 -5.00
CA GLN A 74 1.83 1.60 -5.16
C GLN A 74 0.69 1.70 -4.16
N GLN A 75 -0.53 1.63 -4.68
CA GLN A 75 -1.77 1.70 -3.91
C GLN A 75 -2.64 0.55 -4.40
N ILE A 76 -3.36 -0.12 -3.50
CA ILE A 76 -4.26 -1.23 -3.87
C ILE A 76 -5.31 -0.75 -4.88
N LEU A 77 -5.84 0.46 -4.67
CA LEU A 77 -6.76 1.11 -5.60
C LEU A 77 -6.00 2.11 -6.47
N GLN A 78 -5.83 1.76 -7.75
CA GLN A 78 -5.12 2.60 -8.71
C GLN A 78 -5.87 3.90 -9.03
N ASP A 79 -7.21 3.85 -9.04
CA ASP A 79 -8.06 5.00 -9.35
C ASP A 79 -8.00 6.07 -8.23
N ALA A 80 -7.34 7.19 -8.53
CA ALA A 80 -7.18 8.31 -7.61
C ALA A 80 -8.50 9.01 -7.25
N LYS A 81 -9.47 9.05 -8.17
CA LYS A 81 -10.80 9.60 -7.91
C LYS A 81 -11.55 8.69 -6.94
N LEU A 82 -11.52 7.38 -7.18
CA LEU A 82 -12.18 6.40 -6.31
C LEU A 82 -11.66 6.49 -4.87
N ARG A 83 -10.33 6.58 -4.71
CA ARG A 83 -9.71 6.77 -3.39
C ARG A 83 -10.16 8.06 -2.71
N ARG A 84 -10.35 9.16 -3.46
CA ARG A 84 -10.83 10.43 -2.91
C ARG A 84 -12.28 10.32 -2.43
N ASP A 85 -13.13 9.69 -3.22
CA ASP A 85 -14.55 9.49 -2.91
C ASP A 85 -14.71 8.55 -1.70
N LEU A 86 -13.91 7.49 -1.63
CA LEU A 86 -13.82 6.61 -0.46
C LEU A 86 -13.43 7.37 0.81
N ARG A 87 -12.41 8.22 0.75
CA ARG A 87 -12.02 9.03 1.92
C ARG A 87 -13.18 9.90 2.40
N ARG A 88 -13.97 10.49 1.49
CA ARG A 88 -15.16 11.29 1.85
C ARG A 88 -16.24 10.45 2.51
N VAL A 89 -16.50 9.23 2.01
CA VAL A 89 -17.53 8.36 2.58
C VAL A 89 -17.13 7.79 3.94
N VAL A 90 -15.88 7.31 4.05
CA VAL A 90 -15.36 6.60 5.23
C VAL A 90 -15.02 7.54 6.38
N GLN A 91 -14.53 8.75 6.10
CA GLN A 91 -14.19 9.75 7.12
C GLN A 91 -15.39 10.65 7.42
N ARG A 92 -16.44 10.09 8.04
CA ARG A 92 -17.59 10.87 8.55
C ARG A 92 -17.08 12.03 9.43
N GLY A 93 -17.49 13.26 9.10
CA GLY A 93 -17.31 14.44 9.96
C GLY A 93 -15.86 14.91 10.22
N LYS A 94 -14.82 14.28 9.67
CA LYS A 94 -13.46 14.84 9.71
C LYS A 94 -13.31 15.83 8.57
N GLY A 95 -13.88 17.02 8.77
CA GLY A 95 -13.49 18.20 8.01
C GLY A 95 -11.96 18.31 8.01
N LYS A 96 -11.39 18.79 6.91
CA LYS A 96 -9.95 19.01 6.76
C LYS A 96 -9.43 19.81 7.96
N GLY A 97 -8.90 19.12 8.97
CA GLY A 97 -8.08 19.71 10.01
C GLY A 97 -6.79 20.14 9.35
N LYS A 98 -6.83 21.30 8.70
CA LYS A 98 -5.64 22.00 8.22
C LYS A 98 -4.90 22.40 9.49
N ARG A 99 -3.95 21.58 9.94
CA ARG A 99 -2.86 22.06 10.80
C ARG A 99 -2.17 23.16 10.01
N ARG A 100 -2.53 24.41 10.28
CA ARG A 100 -1.70 25.56 9.97
C ARG A 100 -0.90 25.81 11.22
N ASP A 101 0.40 25.56 11.12
CA ASP A 101 1.36 26.06 12.09
C ASP A 101 1.23 27.59 12.17
N ALA A 102 1.44 28.08 13.39
CA ALA A 102 1.23 29.45 13.81
C ALA A 102 2.09 30.43 12.99
N VAL A 103 1.44 31.45 12.44
CA VAL A 103 2.03 32.78 12.23
C VAL A 103 1.00 33.78 12.73
N VAL A 104 1.37 34.48 13.79
CA VAL A 104 0.68 35.67 14.30
C VAL A 104 0.82 36.77 13.25
N SER A 105 -0.29 37.37 12.84
CA SER A 105 -0.31 38.75 12.37
C SER A 105 -1.65 39.35 12.78
N ASP A 106 -1.53 40.46 13.50
CA ASP A 106 -2.57 41.38 13.93
C ASP A 106 -3.22 42.11 12.73
N ASP A 107 -4.40 42.66 13.01
CA ASP A 107 -5.21 43.61 12.23
C ASP A 107 -5.87 43.13 10.92
N ASP A 108 -7.22 43.00 10.94
CA ASP A 108 -8.14 43.95 10.28
C ASP A 108 -9.59 43.43 10.32
N GLU A 109 -10.51 44.36 10.59
CA GLU A 109 -11.96 44.18 10.64
C GLU A 109 -12.53 43.60 9.34
N ASP A 110 -13.11 42.40 9.39
CA ASP A 110 -14.18 42.03 8.46
C ASP A 110 -15.15 41.07 9.15
N SER A 111 -16.41 41.48 9.21
CA SER A 111 -17.49 40.70 9.81
C SER A 111 -17.81 39.49 8.92
N GLU A 112 -17.19 38.35 9.20
CA GLU A 112 -17.59 37.08 8.59
C GLU A 112 -19.02 36.71 9.01
N PRO A 113 -19.91 36.35 8.08
CA PRO A 113 -21.26 35.93 8.41
C PRO A 113 -21.20 34.63 9.20
N ILE A 114 -21.92 34.59 10.33
CA ILE A 114 -22.13 33.39 11.15
C ILE A 114 -23.00 32.44 10.33
N VAL A 115 -22.41 31.67 9.42
CA VAL A 115 -23.10 30.58 8.74
C VAL A 115 -23.24 29.46 9.75
N ASP A 116 -24.47 29.21 10.19
CA ASP A 116 -24.80 28.18 11.17
C ASP A 116 -24.13 26.85 10.80
N LYS A 117 -23.23 26.38 11.66
CA LYS A 117 -22.41 25.16 11.47
C LYS A 117 -23.26 23.92 11.16
N SER A 118 -24.55 23.95 11.46
CA SER A 118 -25.54 22.91 11.18
C SER A 118 -25.76 22.70 9.68
N ASP A 119 -25.92 23.77 8.90
CA ASP A 119 -26.33 23.66 7.50
C ASP A 119 -25.20 23.12 6.62
N ALA A 120 -23.97 23.57 6.89
CA ALA A 120 -22.77 23.04 6.26
C ALA A 120 -22.57 21.55 6.58
N ALA A 121 -22.85 21.13 7.82
CA ALA A 121 -22.75 19.73 8.23
C ALA A 121 -23.81 18.85 7.55
N ILE A 122 -25.06 19.32 7.47
CA ILE A 122 -26.15 18.63 6.78
C ILE A 122 -25.81 18.49 5.29
N LYS A 123 -25.37 19.57 4.64
CA LYS A 123 -24.96 19.55 3.23
C LYS A 123 -23.83 18.56 2.97
N ALA A 124 -22.82 18.53 3.84
CA ALA A 124 -21.70 17.59 3.74
C ALA A 124 -22.16 16.13 3.89
N GLU A 125 -23.10 15.85 4.79
CA GLU A 125 -23.66 14.50 4.94
C GLU A 125 -24.50 14.11 3.72
N VAL A 126 -25.31 15.02 3.17
CA VAL A 126 -26.07 14.77 1.92
C VAL A 126 -25.14 14.48 0.75
N GLU A 127 -24.06 15.25 0.57
CA GLU A 127 -23.05 14.98 -0.45
C GLU A 127 -22.36 13.62 -0.24
N ARG A 128 -22.10 13.24 1.02
CA ARG A 128 -21.55 11.92 1.36
C ARG A 128 -22.48 10.80 0.92
N LEU A 129 -23.77 10.88 1.25
CA LEU A 129 -24.75 9.84 0.92
C LEU A 129 -24.91 9.66 -0.60
N LYS A 130 -24.81 10.75 -1.37
CA LYS A 130 -24.86 10.70 -2.85
C LYS A 130 -23.69 9.94 -3.48
N LEU A 131 -22.54 9.88 -2.81
CA LEU A 131 -21.35 9.18 -3.33
C LEU A 131 -21.39 7.67 -3.10
N ILE A 132 -22.15 7.19 -2.11
CA ILE A 132 -22.17 5.78 -1.71
C ILE A 132 -22.48 4.83 -2.89
N PRO A 133 -23.52 5.07 -3.72
CA PRO A 133 -23.84 4.16 -4.82
C PRO A 133 -22.75 4.11 -5.90
N ASP A 134 -22.16 5.25 -6.26
CA ASP A 134 -21.07 5.31 -7.25
C ASP A 134 -19.84 4.57 -6.76
N VAL A 135 -19.46 4.76 -5.49
CA VAL A 135 -18.32 4.07 -4.88
C VAL A 135 -18.56 2.56 -4.84
N PHE A 136 -19.76 2.12 -4.49
CA PHE A 136 -20.12 0.70 -4.53
C PHE A 136 -19.93 0.11 -5.92
N VAL A 137 -20.54 0.71 -6.96
CA VAL A 137 -20.43 0.21 -8.34
C VAL A 137 -18.98 0.12 -8.79
N ARG A 138 -18.17 1.13 -8.47
CA ARG A 138 -16.76 1.17 -8.86
C ARG A 138 -15.91 0.17 -8.10
N LEU A 139 -16.18 -0.07 -6.82
CA LEU A 139 -15.51 -1.13 -6.06
C LEU A 139 -15.91 -2.52 -6.58
N SER A 140 -17.19 -2.76 -6.83
CA SER A 140 -17.69 -4.05 -7.34
C SER A 140 -17.09 -4.42 -8.70
N ARG A 141 -16.78 -3.43 -9.55
CA ARG A 141 -16.05 -3.65 -10.81
C ARG A 141 -14.62 -4.15 -10.62
N ILE A 142 -13.98 -3.79 -9.51
CA ILE A 142 -12.64 -4.27 -9.16
C ILE A 142 -12.77 -5.67 -8.54
N ASN A 143 -13.65 -5.79 -7.55
CA ASN A 143 -13.98 -7.04 -6.88
C ASN A 143 -15.35 -6.92 -6.22
N GLU A 144 -16.25 -7.86 -6.50
CA GLU A 144 -17.60 -7.87 -5.94
C GLU A 144 -17.61 -7.86 -4.41
N GLY A 145 -16.73 -8.65 -3.78
CA GLY A 145 -16.59 -8.73 -2.33
C GLY A 145 -16.16 -7.41 -1.70
N LEU A 146 -15.30 -6.62 -2.34
CA LEU A 146 -14.94 -5.27 -1.88
C LEU A 146 -16.15 -4.34 -1.86
N GLY A 147 -17.02 -4.43 -2.86
CA GLY A 147 -18.26 -3.65 -2.94
C GLY A 147 -19.23 -4.04 -1.83
N LEU A 148 -19.47 -5.34 -1.62
CA LEU A 148 -20.37 -5.83 -0.58
C LEU A 148 -19.89 -5.44 0.82
N LEU A 149 -18.61 -5.64 1.11
CA LEU A 149 -18.00 -5.26 2.39
C LEU A 149 -18.09 -3.74 2.64
N PHE A 150 -17.95 -2.94 1.58
CA PHE A 150 -18.14 -1.50 1.66
C PHE A 150 -19.59 -1.14 1.99
N MET A 151 -20.57 -1.76 1.33
CA MET A 151 -21.99 -1.48 1.58
C MET A 151 -22.44 -1.89 2.98
N GLU A 152 -21.93 -3.03 3.48
CA GLU A 152 -22.22 -3.52 4.82
C GLU A 152 -21.79 -2.52 5.91
N HIS A 153 -20.61 -1.92 5.77
CA HIS A 153 -20.03 -1.07 6.83
C HIS A 153 -20.10 0.44 6.57
N PHE A 154 -20.31 0.88 5.34
CA PHE A 154 -20.32 2.30 4.96
C PHE A 154 -21.52 2.70 4.09
N GLY A 155 -22.39 1.75 3.76
CA GLY A 155 -23.61 1.97 3.01
C GLY A 155 -24.67 2.77 3.78
N LEU A 156 -25.83 2.96 3.14
CA LEU A 156 -26.95 3.72 3.72
C LEU A 156 -27.53 3.06 4.98
N SER A 157 -27.51 1.73 5.02
CA SER A 157 -28.02 0.92 6.14
C SER A 157 -26.93 0.51 7.14
N ALA A 158 -25.70 0.99 6.96
CA ALA A 158 -24.59 0.58 7.80
C ALA A 158 -24.75 1.06 9.25
N GLU A 159 -24.34 0.21 10.19
CA GLU A 159 -24.30 0.55 11.61
C GLU A 159 -23.44 1.82 11.86
N ALA A 160 -23.76 2.55 12.93
CA ALA A 160 -23.17 3.86 13.21
C ALA A 160 -21.63 3.86 13.26
N VAL A 161 -20.99 2.72 13.58
CA VAL A 161 -19.55 2.60 13.76
C VAL A 161 -18.96 1.41 12.99
N ALA A 162 -18.42 1.68 11.80
CA ALA A 162 -17.63 0.70 11.07
C ALA A 162 -16.35 0.28 11.84
N PRO A 163 -15.99 -1.02 11.86
CA PRO A 163 -14.75 -1.51 12.44
C PRO A 163 -13.50 -0.81 11.90
N LYS A 164 -12.50 -0.60 12.76
CA LYS A 164 -11.25 0.11 12.41
C LYS A 164 -10.48 -0.56 11.28
N VAL A 165 -10.54 -1.89 11.19
CA VAL A 165 -9.87 -2.68 10.16
C VAL A 165 -10.35 -2.29 8.77
N TYR A 166 -11.68 -2.18 8.58
CA TYR A 166 -12.26 -1.79 7.30
C TYR A 166 -12.02 -0.32 6.97
N LYS A 167 -11.99 0.57 7.97
CA LYS A 167 -11.54 1.95 7.75
C LYS A 167 -10.09 2.00 7.22
N LYS A 168 -9.18 1.21 7.81
CA LYS A 168 -7.78 1.15 7.35
C LYS A 168 -7.67 0.56 5.95
N LEU A 169 -8.47 -0.46 5.64
CA LEU A 169 -8.52 -1.10 4.32
C LEU A 169 -8.87 -0.10 3.21
N PHE A 170 -9.88 0.74 3.41
CA PHE A 170 -10.35 1.68 2.38
C PHE A 170 -9.61 3.03 2.36
N LEU A 171 -8.78 3.34 3.38
CA LEU A 171 -8.10 4.64 3.52
C LEU A 171 -6.59 4.63 3.20
N GLN A 172 -6.08 3.54 2.62
CA GLN A 172 -4.66 3.37 2.26
C GLN A 172 -4.09 4.52 1.40
#